data_AF-A0A1F8PXY3-F1
#
_entry.id   AF-A0A1F8PXY3-F1
#
_cell.length_a   1.000
_cell.length_b   1.000
_cell.length_c   1.000
_cell.angle_alpha   90.00
_cell.angle_beta   90.00
_cell.angle_gamma   90.00
#
_symmetry.space_group_name_H-M   'P 1'
#
loop_
_entity.id
_entity.type
_entity.pdbx_description
1 polymer ?
#
loop_
_entity_poly.entity_id
_entity_poly.type
_entity_poly.pdbx_seq_one_letter_code
_entity_poly.pdbx_strand_id
1 'polypeptide(L)'
;MITEKANLIANNILKNYKSIAVWSALFLFFYLIGLLIPQGFDCVEYFSKGLIHPVWTPWTNTIVRVINWPLIVAITLWSLVFRTYKYHKSPLAVALVILSLPTLWVIFMGNLDGLVLAGLILLPWGVPLVLMKPQLSAFALLAEKSHLIAGGVWLLISFIGWGFWPINLLMVFRPEWKIEWVQDISLFPWGLLIALPLLWLSRGDEDLGSG
;
A
#
# COMPACT_ATOMS: atom_id res chain seq x y z
N MET A 1 0.67 -34.93 19.91
CA MET A 1 1.02 -33.49 19.87
C MET A 1 0.92 -32.88 18.47
N ILE A 2 1.45 -33.49 17.39
CA ILE A 2 1.32 -32.97 16.00
C ILE A 2 -0.12 -33.11 15.47
N THR A 3 -0.77 -34.26 15.70
CA THR A 3 -2.16 -34.55 15.30
C THR A 3 -3.20 -33.66 15.99
N GLU A 4 -2.95 -33.30 17.25
CA GLU A 4 -3.83 -32.41 18.04
C GLU A 4 -3.77 -30.96 17.53
N LYS A 5 -2.57 -30.45 17.21
CA LYS A 5 -2.40 -29.14 16.56
C LYS A 5 -3.05 -29.10 15.19
N ALA A 6 -2.90 -30.15 14.38
CA ALA A 6 -3.51 -30.24 13.05
C ALA A 6 -5.05 -30.21 13.13
N ASN A 7 -5.64 -30.96 14.06
CA ASN A 7 -7.09 -30.98 14.29
C ASN A 7 -7.63 -29.63 14.80
N LEU A 8 -6.87 -28.94 15.66
CA LEU A 8 -7.23 -27.60 16.14
C LEU A 8 -7.23 -26.57 14.99
N ILE A 9 -6.22 -26.64 14.11
CA ILE A 9 -6.13 -25.77 12.93
C ILE A 9 -7.28 -26.05 11.96
N ALA A 10 -7.55 -27.32 11.66
CA ALA A 10 -8.64 -27.73 10.78
C ALA A 10 -10.01 -27.25 11.29
N ASN A 11 -10.28 -27.40 12.59
CA ASN A 11 -11.51 -26.92 13.22
C ASN A 11 -11.62 -25.39 13.21
N ASN A 12 -10.52 -24.66 13.38
CA ASN A 12 -10.52 -23.20 13.25
C ASN A 12 -10.76 -22.74 11.80
N ILE A 13 -10.22 -23.44 10.81
CA ILE A 13 -10.47 -23.15 9.39
C ILE A 13 -11.95 -23.40 9.06
N LEU A 14 -12.50 -24.54 9.49
CA LEU A 14 -13.92 -24.88 9.32
C LEU A 14 -14.85 -23.92 10.04
N LYS A 15 -14.43 -23.30 11.14
CA LYS A 15 -15.22 -22.28 11.83
C LYS A 15 -15.20 -20.93 11.09
N ASN A 16 -14.10 -20.61 10.42
CA ASN A 16 -13.88 -19.32 9.78
C ASN A 16 -14.07 -19.33 8.25
N TYR A 17 -14.43 -20.46 7.64
CA TYR A 17 -14.52 -20.60 6.18
C TYR A 17 -15.43 -19.57 5.52
N LYS A 18 -16.57 -19.22 6.14
CA LYS A 18 -17.48 -18.18 5.63
C LYS A 18 -16.79 -16.83 5.55
N SER A 19 -16.01 -16.48 6.58
CA SER A 19 -15.27 -15.21 6.60
C SER A 19 -14.17 -15.20 5.55
N ILE A 20 -13.39 -16.29 5.44
CA ILE A 20 -12.34 -16.43 4.43
C ILE A 20 -12.94 -16.32 3.02
N ALA A 21 -14.08 -16.98 2.76
CA ALA A 21 -14.78 -16.92 1.49
C ALA A 21 -15.25 -15.50 1.15
N VAL A 22 -15.83 -14.78 2.11
CA VAL A 22 -16.27 -13.38 1.92
C VAL A 22 -15.08 -12.46 1.62
N TRP A 23 -13.98 -12.57 2.37
CA TRP A 23 -12.79 -11.76 2.13
C TRP A 23 -12.11 -12.08 0.80
N SER A 24 -12.11 -13.35 0.38
CA SER A 24 -11.56 -13.78 -0.91
C SER A 24 -12.43 -13.31 -2.07
N ALA A 25 -13.76 -13.40 -1.92
CA ALA A 25 -14.70 -12.88 -2.91
C ALA A 25 -14.58 -11.35 -3.06
N LEU A 26 -14.43 -10.63 -1.95
CA LEU A 26 -14.21 -9.19 -1.97
C LEU A 26 -12.89 -8.80 -2.62
N PHE A 27 -11.82 -9.56 -2.36
CA PHE A 27 -10.53 -9.36 -3.02
C PHE A 27 -10.65 -9.56 -4.54
N LEU A 28 -11.31 -10.64 -4.97
CA LEU A 28 -11.55 -10.92 -6.38
C LEU A 28 -12.40 -9.82 -7.03
N PHE A 29 -13.42 -9.33 -6.33
CA PHE A 29 -14.22 -8.19 -6.79
C PHE A 29 -13.37 -6.93 -7.02
N PHE A 30 -12.49 -6.58 -6.09
CA PHE A 30 -11.58 -5.44 -6.28
C PHE A 30 -10.56 -5.67 -7.39
N TYR A 31 -10.09 -6.90 -7.59
CA TYR A 31 -9.25 -7.24 -8.73
C TYR A 31 -9.97 -7.02 -10.06
N LEU A 32 -11.24 -7.43 -10.17
CA LEU A 32 -12.07 -7.17 -11.35
C LEU A 32 -12.30 -5.68 -11.58
N ILE A 33 -12.51 -4.90 -10.52
CA ILE A 33 -12.56 -3.43 -10.60
C ILE A 33 -11.23 -2.88 -11.15
N GLY A 34 -10.10 -3.39 -10.68
CA GLY A 34 -8.78 -2.98 -11.16
C GLY A 34 -8.55 -3.20 -12.66
N LEU A 35 -9.28 -4.13 -13.29
CA LEU A 35 -9.25 -4.29 -14.76
C LEU A 35 -9.97 -3.15 -15.50
N LEU A 36 -10.89 -2.45 -14.84
CA LEU A 36 -11.70 -1.38 -15.42
C LEU A 36 -11.10 0.01 -15.19
N ILE A 37 -10.26 0.15 -14.15
CA ILE A 37 -9.61 1.42 -13.81
C ILE A 37 -8.36 1.59 -14.70
N PRO A 38 -8.15 2.75 -15.33
CA PRO A 38 -6.93 3.03 -16.08
C PRO A 38 -5.70 2.96 -15.17
N GLN A 39 -4.57 2.53 -15.71
CA GLN A 39 -3.31 2.46 -14.95
C GLN A 39 -2.92 3.86 -14.46
N GLY A 40 -2.53 3.95 -13.19
CA GLY A 40 -2.03 5.20 -12.62
C GLY A 40 -0.66 5.59 -13.15
N PHE A 41 -0.30 6.87 -12.98
CA PHE A 41 0.93 7.46 -13.51
C PHE A 41 2.20 6.65 -13.16
N ASP A 42 2.41 6.32 -11.89
CA ASP A 42 3.60 5.58 -11.43
C ASP A 42 3.65 4.17 -12.04
N CYS A 43 2.49 3.56 -12.27
CA CYS A 43 2.39 2.25 -12.89
C CYS A 43 2.77 2.31 -14.38
N VAL A 44 2.32 3.33 -15.09
CA VAL A 44 2.63 3.52 -16.52
C VAL A 44 4.09 3.92 -16.71
N GLU A 45 4.58 4.90 -15.96
CA GLU A 45 5.89 5.49 -16.18
C GLU A 45 7.04 4.67 -15.59
N TYR A 46 6.85 4.05 -14.42
CA TYR A 46 7.94 3.35 -13.72
C TYR A 46 7.75 1.83 -13.74
N PHE A 47 6.60 1.34 -13.28
CA PHE A 47 6.44 -0.10 -13.04
C PHE A 47 6.28 -0.91 -14.31
N SER A 48 5.51 -0.44 -15.29
CA SER A 48 5.29 -1.15 -16.56
C SER A 48 6.55 -1.21 -17.43
N LYS A 49 7.41 -0.20 -17.32
CA LYS A 49 8.69 -0.10 -18.05
C LYS A 49 9.85 -0.78 -17.30
N GLY A 50 9.61 -1.26 -16.07
CA GLY A 50 10.64 -1.84 -15.21
C GLY A 50 11.71 -0.84 -14.75
N LEU A 51 11.42 0.46 -14.87
CA LEU A 51 12.33 1.55 -14.49
C LEU A 51 12.19 1.81 -13.00
N ILE A 52 12.98 1.08 -12.20
CA ILE A 52 13.00 1.24 -10.75
C ILE A 52 14.28 1.96 -10.37
N HIS A 53 14.13 3.21 -9.95
CA HIS A 53 15.26 4.01 -9.52
C HIS A 53 15.91 3.43 -8.26
N PRO A 54 17.23 3.60 -8.09
CA PRO A 54 17.98 3.09 -6.93
C PRO A 54 17.53 3.66 -5.57
N VAL A 55 16.75 4.75 -5.59
CA VAL A 55 16.13 5.37 -4.40
C VAL A 55 15.11 4.45 -3.74
N TRP A 56 14.48 3.57 -4.52
CA TRP A 56 13.56 2.57 -3.97
C TRP A 56 14.32 1.44 -3.26
N THR A 57 13.63 0.75 -2.35
CA THR A 57 14.20 -0.42 -1.69
C THR A 57 14.57 -1.51 -2.71
N PRO A 58 15.66 -2.27 -2.51
CA PRO A 58 16.13 -3.22 -3.51
C PRO A 58 15.11 -4.31 -3.92
N TRP A 59 14.25 -4.71 -2.99
CA TRP A 59 13.20 -5.71 -3.23
C TRP A 59 11.97 -5.15 -3.96
N THR A 60 11.87 -3.83 -4.16
CA THR A 60 10.80 -3.21 -4.95
C THR A 60 10.75 -3.80 -6.36
N ASN A 61 11.91 -4.07 -6.97
CA ASN A 61 11.97 -4.69 -8.30
C ASN A 61 11.41 -6.10 -8.34
N THR A 62 11.72 -6.91 -7.33
CA THR A 62 11.14 -8.25 -7.21
C THR A 62 9.62 -8.20 -7.05
N ILE A 63 9.13 -7.26 -6.25
CA ILE A 63 7.69 -7.09 -6.00
C ILE A 63 6.97 -6.62 -7.26
N VAL A 64 7.46 -5.57 -7.91
CA VAL A 64 6.84 -4.99 -9.11
C VAL A 64 6.76 -5.99 -10.26
N ARG A 65 7.74 -6.90 -10.38
CA ARG A 65 7.71 -7.96 -11.42
C ARG A 65 6.59 -8.99 -11.23
N VAL A 66 6.13 -9.18 -10.00
CA VAL A 66 5.09 -10.18 -9.67
C VAL A 66 3.70 -9.52 -9.61
N ILE A 67 3.66 -8.21 -9.40
CA ILE A 67 2.43 -7.46 -9.21
C ILE A 67 1.99 -6.81 -10.53
N ASN A 68 0.72 -6.99 -10.88
CA ASN A 68 0.09 -6.28 -11.98
C ASN A 68 -0.81 -5.15 -11.46
N TRP A 69 -1.23 -4.27 -12.36
CA TRP A 69 -2.09 -3.14 -12.03
C TRP A 69 -3.37 -3.53 -11.26
N PRO A 70 -4.17 -4.51 -11.72
CA PRO A 70 -5.35 -4.97 -10.98
C PRO A 70 -5.03 -5.47 -9.57
N LEU A 71 -3.87 -6.10 -9.36
CA LEU A 71 -3.44 -6.59 -8.07
C LEU A 71 -3.07 -5.45 -7.11
N ILE A 72 -2.46 -4.36 -7.60
CA ILE A 72 -2.22 -3.15 -6.79
C ILE A 72 -3.55 -2.59 -6.29
N VAL A 73 -4.51 -2.42 -7.19
CA VAL A 73 -5.86 -1.93 -6.84
C VAL A 73 -6.53 -2.86 -5.83
N ALA A 74 -6.49 -4.17 -6.08
CA ALA A 74 -7.09 -5.17 -5.20
C ALA A 74 -6.48 -5.15 -3.80
N ILE A 75 -5.15 -5.15 -3.68
CA ILE A 75 -4.46 -5.11 -2.40
C ILE A 75 -4.75 -3.81 -1.67
N THR A 76 -4.75 -2.68 -2.36
CA THR A 76 -5.03 -1.35 -1.78
C THR A 76 -6.42 -1.31 -1.18
N LEU A 77 -7.45 -1.58 -2.00
CA LEU A 77 -8.84 -1.53 -1.57
C LEU A 77 -9.13 -2.57 -0.51
N TRP A 78 -8.65 -3.81 -0.67
CA TRP A 78 -8.85 -4.87 0.31
C TRP A 78 -8.23 -4.51 1.66
N SER A 79 -6.99 -4.04 1.68
CA SER A 79 -6.28 -3.66 2.91
C SER A 79 -7.00 -2.53 3.62
N LEU A 80 -7.49 -1.56 2.86
CA LEU A 80 -8.22 -0.42 3.38
C LEU A 80 -9.59 -0.82 3.94
N VAL A 81 -10.36 -1.63 3.23
CA VAL A 81 -11.64 -2.16 3.75
C VAL A 81 -11.42 -3.03 4.98
N PHE A 82 -10.44 -3.93 4.94
CA PHE A 82 -10.12 -4.82 6.06
C PHE A 82 -9.75 -4.02 7.31
N ARG A 83 -8.86 -3.02 7.16
CA ARG A 83 -8.46 -2.15 8.27
C ARG A 83 -9.64 -1.34 8.79
N THR A 84 -10.39 -0.68 7.92
CA THR A 84 -11.55 0.12 8.33
C THR A 84 -12.57 -0.75 9.04
N TYR A 85 -12.92 -1.93 8.51
CA TYR A 85 -13.88 -2.83 9.12
C TYR A 85 -13.44 -3.35 10.49
N LYS A 86 -12.12 -3.57 10.69
CA LYS A 86 -11.56 -3.99 11.99
C LYS A 86 -11.79 -2.95 13.09
N TYR A 87 -11.69 -1.66 12.77
CA TYR A 87 -11.87 -0.57 13.74
C TYR A 87 -13.30 -0.01 13.78
N HIS A 88 -13.99 0.00 12.64
CA HIS A 88 -15.34 0.55 12.45
C HIS A 88 -16.15 -0.37 11.53
N LYS A 89 -17.16 -1.06 12.10
CA LYS A 89 -17.99 -2.03 11.35
C LYS A 89 -19.05 -1.39 10.44
N SER A 90 -19.11 -0.05 10.38
CA SER A 90 -20.11 0.66 9.59
C SER A 90 -19.81 0.57 8.08
N PRO A 91 -20.75 0.07 7.26
CA PRO A 91 -20.59 0.07 5.80
C PRO A 91 -20.39 1.48 5.22
N LEU A 92 -21.00 2.49 5.85
CA LEU A 92 -20.84 3.89 5.43
C LEU A 92 -19.40 4.36 5.63
N ALA A 93 -18.77 4.01 6.75
CA ALA A 93 -17.37 4.36 6.99
C ALA A 93 -16.45 3.71 5.95
N VAL A 94 -16.70 2.45 5.59
CA VAL A 94 -15.97 1.76 4.52
C VAL A 94 -16.12 2.48 3.19
N ALA A 95 -17.36 2.85 2.81
CA ALA A 95 -17.63 3.56 1.56
C ALA A 95 -16.93 4.94 1.54
N LEU A 96 -17.00 5.70 2.62
CA LEU A 96 -16.35 7.01 2.72
C LEU A 96 -14.83 6.91 2.60
N VAL A 97 -14.19 5.90 3.20
CA VAL A 97 -12.74 5.74 3.09
C VAL A 97 -12.35 5.31 1.67
N ILE A 98 -13.11 4.43 1.01
CA ILE A 98 -12.87 4.07 -0.40
C ILE A 98 -12.97 5.29 -1.31
N LEU A 99 -13.97 6.15 -1.08
CA LEU A 99 -14.23 7.35 -1.89
C LEU A 99 -13.43 8.58 -1.42
N SER A 100 -12.61 8.45 -0.38
CA SER A 100 -11.82 9.55 0.13
C SER A 100 -10.72 9.95 -0.85
N LEU A 101 -10.39 11.24 -0.86
CA LEU A 101 -9.36 11.80 -1.74
C LEU A 101 -8.01 11.05 -1.62
N PRO A 102 -7.51 10.68 -0.43
CA PRO A 102 -6.26 9.91 -0.31
C PRO A 102 -6.32 8.55 -1.01
N THR A 103 -7.43 7.82 -0.89
CA THR A 103 -7.59 6.50 -1.53
C THR A 103 -7.63 6.65 -3.05
N LEU A 104 -8.44 7.58 -3.53
CA LEU A 104 -8.55 7.87 -4.96
C LEU A 104 -7.21 8.33 -5.52
N TRP A 105 -6.47 9.16 -4.77
CA TRP A 105 -5.14 9.63 -5.15
C TRP A 105 -4.14 8.49 -5.28
N VAL A 106 -4.09 7.56 -4.32
CA VAL A 106 -3.20 6.38 -4.39
C VAL A 106 -3.51 5.53 -5.62
N ILE A 107 -4.79 5.36 -5.95
CA ILE A 107 -5.21 4.65 -7.16
C ILE A 107 -4.84 5.46 -8.41
N PHE A 108 -5.14 6.75 -8.49
CA PHE A 108 -4.83 7.55 -9.69
C PHE A 108 -3.32 7.72 -9.95
N MET A 109 -2.53 7.86 -8.90
CA MET A 109 -1.07 7.87 -9.03
C MET A 109 -0.53 6.47 -9.31
N GLY A 110 -1.28 5.41 -8.98
CA GLY A 110 -0.82 4.03 -9.10
C GLY A 110 0.35 3.71 -8.16
N ASN A 111 0.35 4.33 -6.98
CA ASN A 111 1.46 4.24 -6.03
C ASN A 111 1.48 2.90 -5.28
N LEU A 112 2.65 2.52 -4.76
CA LEU A 112 2.84 1.31 -3.95
C LEU A 112 2.38 1.48 -2.48
N ASP A 113 1.80 2.63 -2.13
CA ASP A 113 1.27 2.91 -0.78
C ASP A 113 0.25 1.85 -0.32
N GLY A 114 -0.53 1.30 -1.25
CA GLY A 114 -1.46 0.21 -0.95
C GLY A 114 -0.77 -1.07 -0.48
N LEU A 115 0.42 -1.38 -1.02
CA LEU A 115 1.23 -2.52 -0.56
C LEU A 115 1.81 -2.26 0.82
N VAL A 116 2.22 -1.02 1.09
CA VAL A 116 2.69 -0.60 2.43
C VAL A 116 1.57 -0.77 3.45
N LEU A 117 0.32 -0.40 3.10
CA LEU A 117 -0.85 -0.60 3.95
C LEU A 117 -1.11 -2.09 4.24
N ALA A 118 -1.00 -2.94 3.23
CA ALA A 118 -1.07 -4.39 3.42
C ALA A 118 0.05 -4.89 4.36
N GLY A 119 1.26 -4.37 4.18
CA GLY A 119 2.40 -4.60 5.06
C GLY A 119 2.11 -4.25 6.52
N LEU A 120 1.48 -3.10 6.78
CA LEU A 120 1.11 -2.67 8.12
C LEU A 120 0.11 -3.62 8.78
N ILE A 121 -0.83 -4.19 8.02
CA ILE A 121 -1.80 -5.19 8.53
C ILE A 121 -1.09 -6.50 8.88
N LEU A 122 -0.05 -6.85 8.12
CA LEU A 122 0.70 -8.10 8.23
C LEU A 122 1.91 -8.01 9.16
N LEU A 123 2.14 -6.89 9.85
CA LEU A 123 3.21 -6.79 10.84
C LEU A 123 3.07 -7.90 11.90
N PRO A 124 4.19 -8.53 12.33
CA PRO A 124 5.58 -8.22 11.98
C PRO A 124 6.07 -8.77 10.63
N TRP A 125 5.34 -9.66 9.97
CA TRP A 125 5.78 -10.32 8.72
C TRP A 125 5.78 -9.37 7.51
N GLY A 126 4.97 -8.31 7.55
CA GLY A 126 4.87 -7.30 6.50
C GLY A 126 6.01 -6.28 6.47
N VAL A 127 7.05 -6.41 7.31
CA VAL A 127 8.21 -5.50 7.38
C VAL A 127 8.80 -5.14 6.00
N PRO A 128 9.03 -6.08 5.06
CA PRO A 128 9.56 -5.74 3.75
C PRO A 128 8.69 -4.73 2.99
N LEU A 129 7.36 -4.90 3.06
CA LEU A 129 6.40 -4.02 2.41
C LEU A 129 6.32 -2.66 3.10
N VAL A 130 6.34 -2.65 4.43
CA VAL A 130 6.34 -1.44 5.27
C VAL A 130 7.56 -0.56 4.94
N LEU A 131 8.74 -1.16 4.81
CA LEU A 131 9.99 -0.44 4.54
C LEU A 131 10.12 0.11 3.11
N MET A 132 9.23 -0.26 2.17
CA MET A 132 9.22 0.32 0.82
C MET A 132 8.96 1.84 0.83
N LYS A 133 8.24 2.33 1.85
CA LYS A 133 8.06 3.76 2.14
C LYS A 133 8.13 4.01 3.65
N PRO A 134 9.34 4.27 4.18
CA PRO A 134 9.56 4.33 5.62
C PRO A 134 8.95 5.57 6.31
N GLN A 135 8.52 6.60 5.58
CA GLN A 135 8.17 7.91 6.14
C GLN A 135 7.11 7.86 7.24
N LEU A 136 6.02 7.13 7.02
CA LEU A 136 4.94 6.94 8.00
C LEU A 136 4.98 5.57 8.66
N SER A 137 5.60 4.60 7.98
CA SER A 137 5.59 3.20 8.38
C SER A 137 6.65 2.89 9.43
N ALA A 138 7.70 3.72 9.56
CA ALA A 138 8.71 3.62 10.61
C ALA A 138 8.09 3.72 12.01
N PHE A 139 7.10 4.60 12.23
CA PHE A 139 6.42 4.69 13.52
C PHE A 139 5.71 3.39 13.92
N ALA A 140 5.14 2.67 12.94
CA ALA A 140 4.51 1.38 13.20
C ALA A 140 5.51 0.27 13.55
N LEU A 141 6.74 0.35 13.01
CA LEU A 141 7.83 -0.56 13.39
C LEU A 141 8.33 -0.28 14.82
N LEU A 142 8.32 0.98 15.24
CA LEU A 142 8.73 1.38 16.59
C LEU A 142 7.63 1.17 17.65
N ALA A 143 6.38 1.00 17.22
CA ALA A 143 5.23 0.89 18.13
C ALA A 143 5.26 -0.36 19.03
N GLU A 144 5.81 -1.47 18.54
CA GLU A 144 5.92 -2.72 19.32
C GLU A 144 7.32 -3.34 19.22
N LYS A 145 7.77 -3.96 20.30
CA LYS A 145 9.08 -4.63 20.36
C LYS A 145 9.21 -5.74 19.31
N SER A 146 8.13 -6.47 19.05
CA SER A 146 8.07 -7.53 18.02
C SER A 146 8.36 -6.97 16.63
N HIS A 147 7.73 -5.85 16.27
CA HIS A 147 7.89 -5.17 14.99
C HIS A 147 9.28 -4.57 14.85
N LEU A 148 9.80 -3.98 15.92
CA LEU A 148 11.15 -3.40 15.95
C LEU A 148 12.22 -4.48 15.73
N ILE A 149 12.08 -5.63 16.39
CA ILE A 149 12.99 -6.77 16.21
C ILE A 149 12.89 -7.29 14.77
N ALA A 150 11.68 -7.50 14.24
CA ALA A 150 11.49 -7.95 12.86
C ALA A 150 12.06 -6.96 11.84
N GLY A 151 11.88 -5.65 12.08
CA GLY A 151 12.51 -4.57 11.32
C GLY A 151 14.03 -4.65 11.33
N GLY A 152 14.63 -4.77 12.52
CA GLY A 152 16.08 -4.90 12.67
C GLY A 152 16.64 -6.15 11.98
N VAL A 153 15.99 -7.30 12.16
CA VAL A 153 16.38 -8.56 11.49
C VAL A 153 16.29 -8.41 9.97
N TRP A 154 15.21 -7.84 9.44
CA TRP A 154 15.07 -7.62 8.00
C TRP A 154 16.12 -6.64 7.46
N LEU A 155 16.43 -5.57 8.20
CA LEU A 155 17.47 -4.62 7.80
C LEU A 155 18.84 -5.32 7.71
N LEU A 156 19.20 -6.14 8.70
CA LEU A 156 20.43 -6.92 8.67
C LEU A 156 20.47 -7.87 7.46
N ILE A 157 19.40 -8.62 7.21
CA ILE A 157 19.28 -9.49 6.03
C ILE A 157 19.42 -8.65 4.74
N SER A 158 18.79 -7.48 4.69
CA SER A 158 18.84 -6.61 3.52
C SER A 158 20.24 -6.06 3.25
N PHE A 159 21.01 -5.77 4.31
CA PHE A 159 22.38 -5.29 4.17
C PHE A 159 23.33 -6.40 3.71
N ILE A 160 23.10 -7.64 4.15
CA ILE A 160 23.85 -8.80 3.68
C ILE A 160 23.54 -9.08 2.21
N GLY A 161 22.27 -9.01 1.80
CA GLY A 161 21.85 -9.35 0.43
C GLY A 161 22.13 -8.26 -0.61
N TRP A 162 21.98 -6.98 -0.25
CA TRP A 162 22.01 -5.85 -1.19
C TRP A 162 22.98 -4.73 -0.80
N GLY A 163 23.75 -4.89 0.27
CA GLY A 163 24.64 -3.85 0.79
C GLY A 163 23.88 -2.72 1.49
N PHE A 164 24.58 -1.62 1.78
CA PHE A 164 24.03 -0.45 2.47
C PHE A 164 23.22 0.45 1.52
N TRP A 165 22.14 -0.10 0.97
CA TRP A 165 21.22 0.59 0.04
C TRP A 165 20.60 1.91 0.56
N PRO A 166 20.44 2.19 1.88
CA PRO A 166 19.89 3.48 2.32
C PRO A 166 20.71 4.69 1.86
N ILE A 167 22.00 4.51 1.51
CA ILE A 167 22.82 5.57 0.93
C ILE A 167 22.24 6.11 -0.39
N ASN A 168 21.49 5.29 -1.13
CA ASN A 168 20.88 5.68 -2.39
C ASN A 168 19.75 6.71 -2.19
N LEU A 169 19.16 6.81 -0.99
CA LEU A 169 18.17 7.84 -0.68
C LEU A 169 18.75 9.25 -0.82
N LEU A 170 20.08 9.40 -0.69
CA LEU A 170 20.75 10.68 -0.89
C LEU A 170 20.64 11.20 -2.33
N MET A 171 20.29 10.35 -3.30
CA MET A 171 20.07 10.76 -4.70
C MET A 171 18.89 11.73 -4.84
N VAL A 172 17.91 11.69 -3.93
CA VAL A 172 16.75 12.59 -3.93
C VAL A 172 17.16 14.06 -3.72
N PHE A 173 18.33 14.31 -3.13
CA PHE A 173 18.87 15.66 -2.95
C PHE A 173 19.59 16.21 -4.19
N ARG A 174 19.78 15.40 -5.24
CA ARG A 174 20.43 15.86 -6.47
C ARG A 174 19.47 16.71 -7.32
N PRO A 175 19.95 17.80 -7.96
CA PRO A 175 19.12 18.62 -8.83
C PRO A 175 18.50 17.82 -10.00
N GLU A 176 19.24 16.84 -10.54
CA GLU A 176 18.78 16.00 -11.65
C GLU A 176 17.50 15.21 -11.31
N TRP A 177 17.32 14.83 -10.03
CA TRP A 177 16.14 14.11 -9.58
C TRP A 177 14.85 14.91 -9.81
N LYS A 178 14.88 16.24 -9.67
CA LYS A 178 13.68 17.07 -9.89
C LYS A 178 13.33 17.23 -11.37
N ILE A 179 14.30 17.03 -12.25
CA ILE A 179 14.14 17.20 -13.70
C ILE A 179 13.64 15.89 -14.33
N GLU A 180 14.11 14.76 -13.83
CA GLU A 180 13.71 13.43 -14.31
C GLU A 180 12.29 13.05 -13.84
N TRP A 181 11.88 13.55 -12.67
CA TRP A 181 10.56 13.29 -12.07
C TRP A 181 9.59 14.46 -12.30
N VAL A 182 9.31 14.77 -13.58
CA VAL A 182 8.21 15.68 -13.93
C VAL A 182 6.92 14.97 -13.53
N GLN A 183 6.30 15.41 -12.43
CA GLN A 183 4.97 14.95 -12.07
C GLN A 183 3.99 15.56 -13.07
N ASP A 184 3.64 14.83 -14.12
CA ASP A 184 2.51 15.17 -14.96
C ASP A 184 1.23 14.79 -14.20
N ILE A 185 0.86 15.67 -13.25
CA ILE A 185 -0.42 15.64 -12.54
C ILE A 185 -1.49 16.29 -13.42
N SER A 186 -1.46 16.08 -14.75
CA SER A 186 -2.66 16.27 -15.55
C SER A 186 -3.68 15.27 -15.03
N LEU A 187 -4.45 15.72 -14.04
CA LEU A 187 -5.67 15.09 -13.57
C LEU A 187 -6.48 14.81 -14.83
N PHE A 188 -6.45 13.56 -15.27
CA PHE A 188 -7.33 13.06 -16.30
C PHE A 188 -8.73 13.59 -15.97
N PRO A 189 -9.48 14.19 -16.92
CA PRO A 189 -10.53 15.18 -16.64
C PRO A 189 -11.61 14.74 -15.63
N TRP A 190 -11.79 13.43 -15.45
CA TRP A 190 -12.68 12.82 -14.46
C TRP A 190 -12.19 12.93 -13.01
N GLY A 191 -10.87 12.90 -12.76
CA GLY A 191 -10.29 13.06 -11.43
C GLY A 191 -10.57 14.44 -10.85
N LEU A 192 -10.65 15.47 -11.71
CA LEU A 192 -10.98 16.84 -11.34
C LEU A 192 -12.45 16.99 -10.90
N LEU A 193 -13.36 16.22 -11.51
CA LEU A 193 -14.78 16.18 -11.15
C LEU A 193 -15.04 15.54 -9.77
N ILE A 194 -14.11 14.72 -9.28
CA ILE A 194 -14.21 14.10 -7.95
C ILE A 194 -13.35 14.85 -6.93
N ALA A 195 -12.14 15.25 -7.31
CA ALA A 195 -11.22 15.98 -6.44
C ALA A 195 -11.74 17.37 -6.07
N LEU A 196 -12.36 18.12 -6.99
CA LEU A 196 -12.88 19.45 -6.69
C LEU A 196 -14.01 19.44 -5.64
N PRO A 197 -15.04 18.58 -5.75
CA PRO A 197 -16.04 18.47 -4.68
C PRO A 197 -15.45 18.01 -3.35
N LEU A 198 -14.51 17.05 -3.35
CA LEU A 198 -13.89 16.55 -2.13
C LEU A 198 -13.02 17.62 -1.45
N LEU A 199 -12.23 18.38 -2.21
CA LEU A 199 -11.44 19.51 -1.71
C LEU A 199 -12.34 20.67 -1.26
N TRP A 200 -13.49 20.89 -1.92
CA TRP A 200 -14.49 21.87 -1.47
C TRP A 200 -15.12 21.46 -0.14
N LEU A 201 -15.43 20.18 0.03
CA LEU A 201 -15.98 19.61 1.27
C LEU A 201 -14.94 19.54 2.40
N SER A 202 -13.64 19.49 2.09
CA SER A 202 -12.56 19.50 3.10
C SER A 202 -12.11 20.91 3.52
N ARG A 203 -12.78 21.99 3.08
CA ARG A 203 -12.39 23.39 3.41
C ARG A 203 -12.51 23.74 4.90
N GLY A 204 -13.18 22.91 5.70
CA GLY A 204 -13.30 23.10 7.15
C GLY A 204 -12.26 22.35 7.97
N ASP A 205 -11.32 21.63 7.34
CA ASP A 205 -10.28 20.87 8.02
C ASP A 205 -9.06 21.79 8.25
N GLU A 206 -8.77 22.09 9.52
CA GLU A 206 -7.70 23.03 9.93
C GLU A 206 -6.30 22.59 9.46
N ASP A 207 -6.11 21.30 9.15
CA ASP A 207 -4.86 20.74 8.66
C ASP A 207 -4.56 21.05 7.17
N LEU A 208 -5.51 21.60 6.42
CA LEU A 208 -5.38 21.87 4.97
C LEU A 208 -5.43 23.35 4.57
N GLY A 209 -5.52 24.28 5.54
CA GLY A 209 -5.65 25.70 5.22
C GLY A 209 -5.36 26.63 6.38
N SER A 210 -4.08 26.85 6.69
CA SER A 210 -3.64 28.11 7.27
C SER A 210 -2.85 28.89 6.21
N GLY A 211 -3.59 29.62 5.39
CA GLY A 211 -3.12 30.65 4.47
C GLY A 211 -4.19 31.72 4.37
#